data_AF-A0A068VLR9-F1
#
_entry.id   AF-A0A068VLR9-F1
#
_cell.length_a   1.000
_cell.length_b   1.000
_cell.length_c   1.000
_cell.angle_alpha   90.00
_cell.angle_beta   90.00
_cell.angle_gamma   90.00
#
_symmetry.space_group_name_H-M   'P 1'
#
loop_
_entity.id
_entity.type
_entity.pdbx_description
1 polymer ?
#
loop_
_entity_poly.entity_id
_entity_poly.type
_entity_poly.pdbx_seq_one_letter_code
_entity_poly.pdbx_strand_id
1 'polypeptide(L)' 'MVKPKIAPSMLSSDFANLASEAERMLHCGADWLHMDIMDG' A
#
# COMPACT_ATOMS: atom_id res chain seq x y z
N MET A 1 -5.29 22.05 -10.93
CA MET A 1 -4.85 20.83 -11.64
C MET A 1 -4.82 19.69 -10.62
N VAL A 2 -5.31 18.50 -10.96
CA VAL A 2 -5.37 17.37 -10.01
C VAL A 2 -3.97 16.72 -9.95
N LYS A 3 -3.45 16.47 -8.75
CA LYS A 3 -2.14 15.81 -8.56
C LYS A 3 -2.32 14.29 -8.64
N PRO A 4 -1.49 13.55 -9.41
CA PRO A 4 -1.53 12.10 -9.41
C PRO A 4 -1.17 11.54 -8.02
N LYS A 5 -1.76 10.38 -7.70
CA LYS A 5 -1.63 9.70 -6.42
C LYS A 5 -0.95 8.34 -6.62
N ILE A 6 -0.02 8.00 -5.73
CA ILE A 6 0.66 6.69 -5.73
C ILE A 6 0.13 5.87 -4.56
N ALA A 7 -0.45 4.71 -4.86
CA ALA A 7 -1.01 3.80 -3.87
C ALA A 7 -0.52 2.36 -4.13
N PRO A 8 0.58 1.92 -3.49
CA PRO A 8 1.07 0.55 -3.64
C PRO A 8 0.03 -0.46 -3.15
N SER A 9 -0.09 -1.60 -3.85
CA SER A 9 -0.98 -2.70 -3.45
C SER A 9 -0.37 -3.51 -2.31
N MET A 10 -1.10 -3.61 -1.20
CA MET A 10 -0.74 -4.45 -0.06
C MET A 10 -0.85 -5.94 -0.38
N LEU A 11 -1.53 -6.34 -1.47
CA LEU A 11 -1.56 -7.73 -1.95
C LEU A 11 -0.16 -8.22 -2.33
N SER A 12 0.75 -7.32 -2.69
CA SER A 12 2.15 -7.64 -3.05
C SER A 12 3.13 -7.57 -1.87
N SER A 13 2.65 -7.30 -0.64
CA SER A 13 3.49 -7.19 0.56
C SER A 13 3.89 -8.54 1.15
N ASP A 14 4.83 -8.51 2.08
CA ASP A 14 5.03 -9.63 3.01
C ASP A 14 3.90 -9.63 4.07
N PHE A 15 3.03 -10.63 4.00
CA PHE A 15 1.84 -10.73 4.85
C PHE A 15 2.19 -11.08 6.30
N ALA A 16 3.37 -11.67 6.56
CA ALA A 16 3.84 -11.91 7.91
C ALA A 16 4.24 -10.60 8.63
N ASN A 17 4.51 -9.54 7.87
CA ASN A 17 5.07 -8.28 8.37
C ASN A 17 4.33 -7.03 7.84
N LEU A 18 2.99 -7.11 7.75
CA LEU A 18 2.16 -6.04 7.15
C LEU A 18 2.38 -4.65 7.76
N ALA A 19 2.60 -4.58 9.08
CA ALA A 19 2.87 -3.30 9.76
C ALA A 19 4.16 -2.65 9.24
N SER A 20 5.25 -3.44 9.16
CA SER A 20 6.53 -2.96 8.65
C SER A 20 6.46 -2.58 7.17
N GLU A 21 5.71 -3.34 6.37
CA GLU A 21 5.52 -3.04 4.95
C GLU A 21 4.72 -1.74 4.74
N ALA A 22 3.65 -1.56 5.51
CA ALA A 22 2.85 -0.32 5.48
C ALA A 22 3.70 0.89 5.87
N GLU A 23 4.45 0.81 6.98
CA GLU A 23 5.36 1.89 7.40
C GLU A 23 6.44 2.19 6.35
N ARG A 24 7.05 1.16 5.76
CA ARG A 24 8.04 1.30 4.69
C ARG A 24 7.46 2.07 3.50
N MET A 25 6.27 1.69 3.04
CA MET A 25 5.62 2.34 1.89
C MET A 25 5.23 3.79 2.16
N LEU A 26 4.69 4.09 3.36
CA LEU A 26 4.38 5.45 3.78
C LEU A 26 5.66 6.31 3.87
N HIS A 27 6.74 5.77 4.44
CA HIS A 27 8.04 6.45 4.48
C HIS A 27 8.64 6.68 3.08
N CYS A 28 8.38 5.79 2.12
CA CYS A 28 8.77 5.98 0.72
C CYS A 28 7.90 7.00 -0.05
N GLY A 29 6.89 7.60 0.60
CA GLY A 29 6.08 8.66 0.02
C GLY A 29 4.82 8.18 -0.69
N ALA A 30 4.32 6.99 -0.37
CA ALA A 30 2.99 6.57 -0.82
C ALA A 30 1.92 7.56 -0.31
N ASP A 31 1.01 7.96 -1.19
CA ASP A 31 -0.12 8.80 -0.77
C ASP A 31 -1.13 7.98 0.04
N TRP A 32 -1.42 6.75 -0.43
CA TRP A 32 -2.34 5.78 0.16
C TRP A 32 -1.76 4.36 0.08
N LEU A 33 -2.42 3.40 0.74
CA LEU A 33 -2.16 1.97 0.58
C LEU A 33 -3.38 1.34 -0.09
N HIS A 34 -3.16 0.61 -1.18
CA HIS A 34 -4.23 -0.04 -1.92
C HIS A 34 -4.53 -1.41 -1.32
N MET A 35 -5.80 -1.66 -1.03
CA MET A 35 -6.28 -2.89 -0.39
C MET A 35 -7.16 -3.65 -1.38
N ASP A 36 -6.68 -4.80 -1.82
CA ASP A 36 -7.41 -5.71 -2.70
C ASP A 36 -8.25 -6.68 -1.86
N ILE A 37 -9.58 -6.55 -1.90
CA ILE A 37 -10.50 -7.46 -1.22
C ILE A 37 -11.10 -8.40 -2.26
N MET A 38 -11.02 -9.70 -2.02
CA MET A 38 -11.54 -10.76 -2.88
C MET A 38 -12.42 -11.70 -2.06
N ASP A 39 -13.51 -12.18 -2.65
CA ASP A 39 -14.52 -13.04 -2.01
C ASP A 39 -14.47 -14.51 -2.43
N GLY A 40 -13.72 -14.85 -3.49
CA GLY A 40 -13.47 -16.22 -3.95
C GLY A 40 -13.36 -16.35 -5.46
#